data_AF-A0A367LLV3-F1
#
_entry.id   AF-A0A367LLV3-F1
#
_cell.length_a   1.000
_cell.length_b   1.000
_cell.length_c   1.000
_cell.angle_alpha   90.00
_cell.angle_beta   90.00
_cell.angle_gamma   90.00
#
_symmetry.space_group_name_H-M   'P 1'
#
loop_
_entity.id
_entity.type
_entity.pdbx_description
1 polymer ?
#
loop_
_entity_poly.entity_id
_entity_poly.type
_entity_poly.pdbx_seq_one_letter_code
_entity_poly.pdbx_strand_id
1 'polypeptide(L)'
;MAIATPSASHLISLAKTLPPPLQRFLARWPPASIAGRDAKPTPWQEERPHPFRCAKDPITGKRKDPVYSQRRQAELVKMARQHGLEELLPKTTKGTEFQLARRVRLGLRVKGTGVGQKVKGHIFERTMIPKEEKSHVGNAQTHQEFQTASITHYEVLGLSSSLLDAVAQENPSRLVRQAYRRALLRNHPDKAGAVSSSSSSSSPSSSASPSSPSPAVQALHRPSQQPKQPPLYTVDQIGQAFAVLASPSRRADYDASLLRLVADASLSGPTRFQTGVENADLDDLPFDEEGGRWYRPCRCGNDKGYSFDEADLADAADEGLLIVGCLDCSLWLRVHFAAVDDEDETHRRPHLTASKK
;
A
#
# COMPACT_ATOMS: atom_id res chain seq x y z
N MET A 1 -15.62 -6.38 69.52
CA MET A 1 -14.74 -5.27 69.93
C MET A 1 -15.61 -4.05 70.17
N ALA A 2 -15.71 -3.57 71.42
CA ALA A 2 -16.52 -2.39 71.74
C ALA A 2 -15.81 -1.13 71.22
N ILE A 3 -16.41 -0.45 70.25
CA ILE A 3 -15.92 0.83 69.74
C ILE A 3 -16.22 1.86 70.81
N ALA A 4 -15.19 2.33 71.52
CA ALA A 4 -15.33 3.43 72.47
C ALA A 4 -15.81 4.68 71.70
N THR A 5 -16.96 5.23 72.11
CA THR A 5 -17.49 6.46 71.51
C THR A 5 -16.54 7.62 71.83
N PRO A 6 -16.04 8.36 70.82
CA PRO A 6 -15.17 9.50 71.08
C PRO A 6 -15.91 10.57 71.89
N SER A 7 -15.23 11.17 72.87
CA SER A 7 -15.80 12.24 73.68
C SER A 7 -16.09 13.49 72.84
N ALA A 8 -17.10 14.26 73.24
CA ALA A 8 -17.49 15.48 72.51
C ALA A 8 -16.34 16.50 72.41
N SER A 9 -15.53 16.64 73.47
CA SER A 9 -14.36 17.53 73.47
C SER A 9 -13.31 17.09 72.45
N HIS A 10 -13.09 15.79 72.29
CA HIS A 10 -12.18 15.25 71.29
C HIS A 10 -12.68 15.53 69.87
N LEU A 11 -13.98 15.33 69.60
CA LEU A 11 -14.57 15.65 68.29
C LEU A 11 -14.47 17.15 67.96
N ILE A 12 -14.69 18.03 68.95
CA ILE A 12 -14.50 19.47 68.77
C ILE A 12 -13.03 19.81 68.48
N SER A 13 -12.09 19.16 69.16
CA SER A 13 -10.66 19.35 68.90
C SER A 13 -10.29 18.94 67.47
N LEU A 14 -10.81 17.81 66.98
CA LEU A 14 -10.62 17.36 65.61
C LEU A 14 -11.22 18.34 64.60
N ALA A 15 -12.44 18.83 64.83
CA ALA A 15 -13.06 19.82 63.95
C ALA A 15 -12.23 21.11 63.86
N LYS A 16 -11.60 21.53 64.96
CA LYS A 16 -10.71 22.71 64.99
C LYS A 16 -9.41 22.51 64.21
N THR A 17 -8.94 21.27 64.00
CA THR A 17 -7.74 20.98 63.19
C THR A 17 -7.98 21.06 61.68
N LEU A 18 -9.23 21.21 61.23
CA LEU A 18 -9.55 21.28 59.81
C LEU A 18 -8.96 22.52 59.12
N PRO A 19 -8.67 22.46 57.81
CA PRO A 19 -8.17 23.61 57.06
C PRO A 19 -9.13 24.82 57.17
N PRO A 20 -8.62 26.05 57.39
CA PRO A 20 -9.46 27.24 57.52
C PRO A 20 -10.43 27.48 56.34
N PRO A 21 -10.07 27.21 55.06
CA PRO A 21 -11.02 27.36 53.96
C PRO A 21 -12.23 26.43 54.08
N LEU A 22 -12.04 25.21 54.58
CA LEU A 22 -13.09 24.20 54.75
C LEU A 22 -13.97 24.57 55.94
N GLN A 23 -13.39 25.00 57.05
CA GLN A 23 -14.14 25.50 58.21
C GLN A 23 -15.03 26.69 57.85
N ARG A 24 -14.48 27.69 57.13
CA ARG A 24 -15.26 28.85 56.65
C ARG A 24 -16.39 28.44 55.72
N PHE A 25 -16.17 27.44 54.86
CA PHE A 25 -17.20 26.92 53.98
C PHE A 25 -18.34 26.28 54.78
N LEU A 26 -18.04 25.36 55.70
CA LEU A 26 -19.04 24.68 56.53
C LEU A 26 -19.77 25.64 57.47
N ALA A 27 -19.11 26.70 57.95
CA ALA A 27 -19.76 27.74 58.76
C ALA A 27 -20.78 28.55 57.95
N ARG A 28 -20.52 28.78 56.65
CA ARG A 28 -21.41 29.54 55.78
C ARG A 28 -22.51 28.67 55.17
N TRP A 29 -22.19 27.45 54.77
CA TRP A 29 -23.11 26.47 54.18
C TRP A 29 -23.08 25.16 54.98
N PRO A 30 -23.64 25.14 56.20
CA PRO A 30 -23.70 23.93 57.00
C PRO A 30 -24.70 22.94 56.35
N PRO A 31 -24.33 21.67 56.15
CA PRO A 31 -25.26 20.65 55.66
C PRO A 31 -26.27 20.29 56.76
N ALA A 32 -27.43 19.75 56.36
CA ALA A 32 -28.48 19.32 57.29
C ALA A 32 -27.99 18.30 58.33
N SER A 33 -26.97 17.50 57.99
CA SER A 33 -26.34 16.54 58.92
C SER A 33 -25.67 17.19 60.12
N ILE A 34 -25.18 18.43 59.98
CA ILE A 34 -24.49 19.17 61.05
C ILE A 34 -25.45 20.18 61.69
N ALA A 35 -26.22 20.91 60.89
CA ALA A 35 -27.13 21.94 61.39
C ALA A 35 -28.35 21.34 62.12
N GLY A 36 -28.76 20.13 61.78
CA GLY A 36 -30.04 19.56 62.18
C GLY A 36 -31.11 19.78 61.10
N ARG A 37 -32.11 18.88 61.05
CA ARG A 37 -33.14 18.87 59.99
C ARG A 37 -34.03 20.11 60.00
N ASP A 38 -34.20 20.71 61.18
CA ASP A 38 -35.12 21.82 61.43
C ASP A 38 -34.41 23.17 61.62
N ALA A 39 -33.09 23.22 61.37
CA ALA A 39 -32.33 24.45 61.50
C ALA A 39 -32.68 25.45 60.40
N LYS A 40 -32.81 26.73 60.78
CA LYS A 40 -33.02 27.82 59.84
C LYS A 40 -31.79 27.95 58.91
N PRO A 41 -32.01 28.21 57.61
CA PRO A 41 -30.91 28.41 56.67
C PRO A 41 -30.06 29.61 57.09
N THR A 42 -28.76 29.56 56.78
CA THR A 42 -27.89 30.72 56.96
C THR A 42 -28.24 31.81 55.94
N PRO A 43 -27.88 33.09 56.19
CA PRO A 43 -28.09 34.16 55.20
C PRO A 43 -27.48 33.84 53.83
N TRP A 44 -26.33 33.16 53.82
CA TRP A 44 -25.67 32.70 52.61
C TRP A 44 -26.43 31.60 51.86
N GLN A 45 -27.14 30.72 52.57
CA GLN A 45 -28.00 29.68 51.99
C GLN A 45 -29.30 30.25 51.45
N GLU A 46 -29.87 31.28 52.10
CA GLU A 46 -31.06 31.98 51.62
C GLU A 46 -30.80 32.69 50.29
N GLU A 47 -29.72 33.46 50.21
CA GLU A 47 -29.32 34.11 48.95
C GLU A 47 -28.92 33.08 47.88
N ARG A 48 -28.20 32.03 48.29
CA ARG A 48 -27.62 31.02 47.40
C ARG A 48 -27.78 29.61 47.97
N PRO A 49 -28.91 28.93 47.65
CA PRO A 49 -29.15 27.57 48.12
C PRO A 49 -28.08 26.56 47.69
N HIS A 50 -27.48 26.73 46.50
CA HIS A 50 -26.43 25.85 46.00
C HIS A 50 -25.16 26.63 45.60
N PRO A 51 -24.09 26.61 46.43
CA PRO A 51 -22.91 27.49 46.24
C PRO A 51 -22.07 27.14 45.00
N PHE A 52 -22.20 25.91 44.49
CA PHE A 52 -21.38 25.38 43.40
C PHE A 52 -22.01 25.45 42.00
N ARG A 53 -23.28 25.87 41.89
CA ARG A 53 -24.01 25.93 40.62
C ARG A 53 -24.28 27.37 40.22
N CYS A 54 -24.37 27.61 38.92
CA CYS A 54 -24.87 28.87 38.40
C CYS A 54 -26.36 28.99 38.78
N ALA A 55 -26.76 30.15 39.30
CA ALA A 55 -28.17 30.46 39.56
C ALA A 55 -28.69 31.44 38.51
N LYS A 56 -29.97 31.37 38.18
CA LYS A 56 -30.64 32.41 37.40
C LYS A 56 -31.28 33.38 38.38
N ASP A 57 -31.06 34.66 38.17
CA ASP A 57 -31.73 35.68 38.95
C ASP A 57 -33.21 35.73 38.58
N PRO A 58 -34.13 35.72 39.56
CA PRO A 58 -35.56 35.71 39.28
C PRO A 58 -36.04 37.04 38.68
N ILE A 59 -35.39 38.16 39.03
CA ILE A 59 -35.78 39.51 38.59
C ILE A 59 -35.14 39.84 37.23
N THR A 60 -33.82 39.65 37.10
CA THR A 60 -33.07 40.08 35.91
C THR A 60 -32.97 39.01 34.83
N GLY A 61 -33.28 37.74 35.14
CA GLY A 61 -33.13 36.59 34.25
C GLY A 61 -31.67 36.21 33.92
N LYS A 62 -30.69 37.02 34.35
CA LYS A 62 -29.27 36.79 34.08
C LYS A 62 -28.76 35.60 34.89
N ARG A 63 -27.83 34.84 34.30
CA ARG A 63 -27.13 33.77 35.01
C ARG A 63 -26.02 34.38 35.84
N LYS A 64 -26.08 34.18 37.15
CA LYS A 64 -24.98 34.49 38.05
C LYS A 64 -24.05 33.28 38.16
N ASP A 65 -22.75 33.58 38.19
CA ASP A 65 -21.69 32.60 38.42
C ASP A 65 -21.86 31.88 39.77
N PRO A 66 -21.31 30.65 39.89
CA PRO A 66 -21.27 29.95 41.15
C PRO A 66 -20.39 30.73 42.14
N VAL A 67 -20.81 30.77 43.41
CA VAL A 67 -20.09 31.45 44.50
C VAL A 67 -18.65 30.96 44.60
N TYR A 68 -18.45 29.66 44.37
CA TYR A 68 -17.13 29.04 44.24
C TYR A 68 -16.90 28.62 42.79
N SER A 69 -15.81 29.11 42.18
CA SER A 69 -15.38 28.71 40.84
C SER A 69 -14.99 27.23 40.79
N GLN A 70 -14.98 26.61 39.60
CA GLN A 70 -14.65 25.18 39.46
C GLN A 70 -13.28 24.80 40.06
N ARG A 71 -12.31 25.73 40.03
CA ARG A 71 -11.01 25.56 40.69
C ARG A 71 -11.17 25.47 42.21
N ARG A 72 -11.86 26.45 42.83
CA ARG A 72 -12.10 26.47 44.28
C ARG A 72 -12.96 25.30 44.74
N GLN A 73 -13.89 24.84 43.91
CA GLN A 73 -14.66 23.61 44.15
C GLN A 73 -13.74 22.39 44.23
N ALA A 74 -12.80 22.24 43.29
CA ALA A 74 -11.84 21.14 43.29
C ALA A 74 -10.90 21.20 44.50
N GLU A 75 -10.44 22.40 44.89
CA GLU A 75 -9.62 22.60 46.09
C GLU A 75 -10.38 22.20 47.36
N LEU A 76 -11.65 22.61 47.50
CA LEU A 76 -12.51 22.20 48.63
C LEU A 76 -12.74 20.69 48.66
N VAL A 77 -13.06 20.08 47.53
CA VAL A 77 -13.24 18.62 47.43
C VAL A 77 -11.94 17.88 47.78
N LYS A 78 -10.79 18.38 47.33
CA LYS A 78 -9.48 17.79 47.65
C LYS A 78 -9.20 17.81 49.15
N MET A 79 -9.40 18.97 49.80
CA MET A 79 -9.25 19.09 51.26
C MET A 79 -10.26 18.21 51.99
N ALA A 80 -11.53 18.21 51.58
CA ALA A 80 -12.56 17.40 52.20
C ALA A 80 -12.26 15.90 52.10
N ARG A 81 -11.77 15.44 50.94
CA ARG A 81 -11.36 14.04 50.76
C ARG A 81 -10.21 13.64 51.69
N GLN A 82 -9.21 14.51 51.86
CA GLN A 82 -8.07 14.26 52.76
C GLN A 82 -8.50 14.13 54.23
N HIS A 83 -9.57 14.81 54.62
CA HIS A 83 -10.12 14.78 55.99
C HIS A 83 -11.37 13.90 56.14
N GLY A 84 -11.77 13.15 55.10
CA GLY A 84 -12.96 12.28 55.15
C GLY A 84 -14.31 13.01 55.25
N LEU A 85 -14.38 14.28 54.85
CA LEU A 85 -15.57 15.13 54.94
C LEU A 85 -16.26 15.36 53.58
N GLU A 86 -15.96 14.56 52.56
CA GLU A 86 -16.48 14.78 51.20
C GLU A 86 -18.01 14.69 51.13
N GLU A 87 -18.63 13.81 51.92
CA GLU A 87 -20.09 13.63 52.00
C GLU A 87 -20.83 14.86 52.56
N LEU A 88 -20.14 15.69 53.35
CA LEU A 88 -20.71 16.90 53.92
C LEU A 88 -20.79 18.05 52.90
N LEU A 89 -20.09 17.93 51.77
CA LEU A 89 -20.16 18.95 50.72
C LEU A 89 -21.39 18.74 49.81
N PRO A 90 -22.01 19.84 49.35
CA PRO A 90 -23.04 19.74 48.31
C PRO A 90 -22.53 19.04 47.04
N LYS A 91 -23.41 18.32 46.34
CA LYS A 91 -23.07 17.57 45.12
C LYS A 91 -22.39 18.46 44.06
N THR A 92 -21.15 18.12 43.68
CA THR A 92 -20.38 18.86 42.67
C THR A 92 -19.97 18.00 41.48
N THR A 93 -19.66 18.64 40.36
CA THR A 93 -19.05 17.96 39.20
C THR A 93 -17.61 17.50 39.45
N LYS A 94 -16.99 18.01 40.53
CA LYS A 94 -15.62 17.68 40.94
C LYS A 94 -15.57 16.63 42.05
N GLY A 95 -16.70 16.24 42.64
CA GLY A 95 -16.78 15.18 43.65
C GLY A 95 -16.39 13.81 43.10
N THR A 96 -15.75 13.00 43.93
CA THR A 96 -15.31 11.63 43.67
C THR A 96 -16.48 10.75 43.25
N GLU A 97 -17.53 10.71 44.07
CA GLU A 97 -18.73 9.91 43.80
C GLU A 97 -19.38 10.30 42.48
N PHE A 98 -19.53 11.61 42.25
CA PHE A 98 -20.14 12.11 41.01
C PHE A 98 -19.31 11.75 39.78
N GLN A 99 -17.98 11.92 39.85
CA GLN A 99 -17.08 11.57 38.74
C GLN A 99 -17.07 10.07 38.45
N LEU A 100 -17.03 9.23 39.49
CA LEU A 100 -17.08 7.78 39.37
C LEU A 100 -18.43 7.32 38.82
N ALA A 101 -19.54 7.76 39.43
CA ALA A 101 -20.89 7.42 38.97
C ALA A 101 -21.11 7.85 37.51
N ARG A 102 -20.62 9.03 37.13
CA ARG A 102 -20.70 9.51 35.74
C ARG A 102 -19.86 8.66 34.79
N ARG A 103 -18.64 8.26 35.20
CA ARG A 103 -17.75 7.41 34.39
C ARG A 103 -18.34 6.01 34.23
N VAL A 104 -18.88 5.42 35.29
CA VAL A 104 -19.54 4.11 35.25
C VAL A 104 -20.80 4.16 34.39
N ARG A 105 -21.66 5.17 34.60
CA ARG A 105 -22.93 5.30 33.87
C ARG A 105 -22.75 5.59 32.37
N LEU A 106 -21.80 6.47 32.01
CA LEU A 106 -21.67 6.97 30.64
C LEU A 106 -20.49 6.37 29.86
N GLY A 107 -19.54 5.72 30.54
CA GLY A 107 -18.32 5.21 29.92
C GLY A 107 -17.38 6.29 29.35
N LEU A 108 -16.36 5.84 28.60
CA LEU A 108 -15.50 6.71 27.82
C LEU A 108 -16.27 7.22 26.61
N ARG A 109 -16.20 8.53 26.34
CA ARG A 109 -16.99 9.19 25.28
C ARG A 109 -16.15 10.04 24.33
N VAL A 110 -14.85 9.76 24.26
CA VAL A 110 -13.95 10.42 23.30
C VAL A 110 -14.29 9.93 21.89
N LYS A 111 -14.19 10.80 20.88
CA LYS A 111 -14.49 10.40 19.50
C LYS A 111 -13.50 9.32 19.04
N GLY A 112 -13.99 8.28 18.38
CA GLY A 112 -13.18 7.15 17.93
C GLY A 112 -13.06 6.01 18.95
N THR A 113 -12.63 6.32 20.18
CA THR A 113 -12.36 5.32 21.24
C THR A 113 -13.45 5.20 22.30
N GLY A 114 -14.45 6.09 22.26
CA GLY A 114 -15.58 6.05 23.18
C GLY A 114 -16.48 4.84 22.93
N VAL A 115 -17.25 4.46 23.94
CA VAL A 115 -18.22 3.37 23.86
C VAL A 115 -19.18 3.62 22.70
N GLY A 116 -19.30 2.65 21.78
CA GLY A 116 -20.13 2.75 20.58
C GLY A 116 -19.58 3.69 19.49
N GLN A 117 -18.34 4.18 19.60
CA GLN A 117 -17.67 4.91 18.52
C GLN A 117 -16.74 3.97 17.73
N LYS A 118 -16.50 4.32 16.47
CA LYS A 118 -15.52 3.65 15.61
C LYS A 118 -14.42 4.62 15.23
N VAL A 119 -13.18 4.15 15.22
CA VAL A 119 -12.01 4.92 14.77
C VAL A 119 -12.11 5.14 13.26
N LYS A 120 -11.76 6.34 12.80
CA LYS A 120 -11.84 6.72 11.39
C LYS A 120 -10.89 5.91 10.49
N GLY A 121 -9.73 5.53 11.02
CA GLY A 121 -8.62 4.96 10.25
C GLY A 121 -7.79 6.04 9.55
N HIS A 122 -6.50 5.79 9.37
CA HIS A 122 -5.62 6.67 8.62
C HIS A 122 -6.01 6.72 7.14
N ILE A 123 -5.46 7.66 6.37
CA ILE A 123 -5.78 7.76 4.93
C ILE A 123 -5.37 6.48 4.20
N PHE A 124 -4.14 5.99 4.43
CA PHE A 124 -3.63 4.80 3.75
C PHE A 124 -4.47 3.55 4.01
N GLU A 125 -4.89 3.31 5.26
CA GLU A 125 -5.75 2.17 5.64
C GLU A 125 -7.10 2.19 4.92
N ARG A 126 -7.65 3.39 4.70
CA ARG A 126 -8.93 3.57 4.00
C ARG A 126 -8.79 3.43 2.48
N THR A 127 -7.61 3.71 1.94
CA THR A 127 -7.36 3.70 0.49
C THR A 127 -6.67 2.44 0.00
N MET A 128 -6.13 1.58 0.88
CA MET A 128 -5.38 0.38 0.48
C MET A 128 -6.23 -0.60 -0.33
N ILE A 129 -7.44 -0.93 0.14
CA ILE A 129 -8.32 -1.89 -0.55
C ILE A 129 -8.71 -1.38 -1.94
N PRO A 130 -9.21 -0.13 -2.10
CA PRO A 130 -9.47 0.42 -3.43
C PRO A 130 -8.23 0.51 -4.33
N LYS A 131 -7.04 0.72 -3.74
CA LYS A 131 -5.78 0.79 -4.49
C LYS A 131 -5.37 -0.60 -4.97
N GLU A 132 -5.44 -1.61 -4.11
CA GLU A 132 -5.17 -3.00 -4.45
C GLU A 132 -6.14 -3.49 -5.53
N GLU A 133 -7.45 -3.25 -5.40
CA GLU A 133 -8.44 -3.61 -6.43
C GLU A 133 -8.11 -2.97 -7.79
N LYS A 134 -7.75 -1.69 -7.81
CA LYS A 134 -7.30 -1.02 -9.04
C LYS A 134 -6.02 -1.62 -9.60
N SER A 135 -5.06 -1.99 -8.76
CA SER A 135 -3.85 -2.68 -9.20
C SER A 135 -4.14 -4.07 -9.78
N HIS A 136 -5.06 -4.83 -9.18
CA HIS A 136 -5.48 -6.13 -9.71
C HIS A 136 -6.21 -5.98 -11.06
N VAL A 137 -7.12 -5.00 -11.18
CA VAL A 137 -7.80 -4.69 -12.44
C VAL A 137 -6.82 -4.20 -13.51
N GLY A 138 -5.89 -3.32 -13.14
CA GLY A 138 -4.84 -2.84 -14.04
C GLY A 138 -3.94 -3.97 -14.52
N ASN A 139 -3.53 -4.88 -13.62
CA ASN A 139 -2.72 -6.04 -14.00
C ASN A 139 -3.49 -7.01 -14.92
N ALA A 140 -4.79 -7.24 -14.65
CA ALA A 140 -5.64 -8.05 -15.51
C ALA A 140 -5.81 -7.42 -16.91
N GLN A 141 -5.99 -6.09 -16.97
CA GLN A 141 -6.02 -5.35 -18.23
C GLN A 141 -4.68 -5.41 -18.96
N THR A 142 -3.54 -5.22 -18.29
CA THR A 142 -2.23 -5.34 -18.94
C THR A 142 -1.97 -6.75 -19.45
N HIS A 143 -2.40 -7.80 -18.73
CA HIS A 143 -2.32 -9.18 -19.24
C HIS A 143 -3.20 -9.40 -20.47
N GLN A 144 -4.39 -8.80 -20.52
CA GLN A 144 -5.26 -8.86 -21.70
C GLN A 144 -4.69 -8.05 -22.87
N GLU A 145 -4.12 -6.89 -22.59
CA GLU A 145 -3.56 -5.97 -23.59
C GLU A 145 -2.24 -6.50 -24.18
N PHE A 146 -1.37 -7.13 -23.36
CA PHE A 146 -0.19 -7.89 -23.83
C PHE A 146 -0.57 -9.13 -24.65
N GLN A 147 -1.72 -9.76 -24.40
CA GLN A 147 -2.21 -10.85 -25.26
C GLN A 147 -2.72 -10.34 -26.63
N THR A 148 -3.12 -9.07 -26.71
CA THR A 148 -3.58 -8.44 -27.98
C THR A 148 -2.49 -7.65 -28.70
N ALA A 149 -1.46 -7.22 -27.99
CA ALA A 149 -0.32 -6.50 -28.56
C ALA A 149 0.76 -7.49 -28.99
N SER A 150 0.84 -7.68 -30.30
CA SER A 150 1.94 -8.26 -31.09
C SER A 150 1.99 -9.76 -31.36
N ILE A 151 0.87 -10.50 -31.27
CA ILE A 151 0.81 -11.77 -32.00
C ILE A 151 0.74 -11.44 -33.50
N THR A 152 1.86 -11.61 -34.20
CA THR A 152 1.92 -11.34 -35.64
C THR A 152 1.18 -12.43 -36.42
N HIS A 153 0.63 -12.11 -37.60
CA HIS A 153 0.01 -13.13 -38.46
C HIS A 153 1.01 -14.25 -38.84
N TYR A 154 2.30 -13.93 -38.86
CA TYR A 154 3.42 -14.86 -39.02
C TYR A 154 3.49 -15.88 -37.86
N GLU A 155 3.35 -15.42 -36.63
CA GLU A 155 3.36 -16.25 -35.42
C GLU A 155 2.14 -17.18 -35.35
N VAL A 156 0.95 -16.70 -35.72
CA VAL A 156 -0.29 -17.49 -35.75
C VAL A 156 -0.17 -18.72 -36.67
N LEU A 157 0.50 -18.60 -37.82
CA LEU A 157 0.73 -19.71 -38.75
C LEU A 157 2.05 -20.48 -38.47
N GLY A 158 2.88 -19.96 -37.56
CA GLY A 158 4.21 -20.48 -37.26
C GLY A 158 5.15 -20.44 -38.46
N LEU A 159 5.15 -19.30 -39.17
CA LEU A 159 6.00 -18.99 -40.32
C LEU A 159 6.86 -17.79 -39.96
N SER A 160 8.13 -17.75 -40.38
CA SER A 160 8.93 -16.53 -40.31
C SER A 160 8.79 -15.74 -41.62
N SER A 161 8.88 -14.40 -41.53
CA SER A 161 8.85 -13.54 -42.72
C SER A 161 9.97 -13.89 -43.71
N SER A 162 11.18 -14.20 -43.19
CA SER A 162 12.34 -14.61 -43.97
C SER A 162 12.16 -15.92 -44.76
N LEU A 163 11.45 -16.91 -44.20
CA LEU A 163 11.19 -18.18 -44.89
C LEU A 163 10.20 -18.02 -46.05
N LEU A 164 9.26 -17.09 -45.94
CA LEU A 164 8.29 -16.82 -46.99
C LEU A 164 8.90 -16.02 -48.15
N ASP A 165 9.89 -15.16 -47.87
CA ASP A 165 10.60 -14.41 -48.91
C ASP A 165 11.59 -15.28 -49.68
N ALA A 166 12.26 -16.22 -49.01
CA ALA A 166 13.12 -17.20 -49.67
C ALA A 166 12.33 -18.14 -50.63
N VAL A 167 11.10 -18.50 -50.27
CA VAL A 167 10.22 -19.40 -51.05
C VAL A 167 9.34 -18.64 -52.05
N ALA A 168 9.36 -17.30 -52.02
CA ALA A 168 8.58 -16.46 -52.93
C ALA A 168 8.90 -16.71 -54.42
N GLN A 169 10.09 -17.23 -54.73
CA GLN A 169 10.52 -17.56 -56.09
C GLN A 169 9.86 -18.85 -56.64
N GLU A 170 9.34 -19.76 -55.81
CA GLU A 170 8.83 -21.08 -56.25
C GLU A 170 7.44 -21.46 -55.72
N ASN A 171 6.51 -20.51 -55.58
CA ASN A 171 5.10 -20.68 -55.17
C ASN A 171 4.82 -20.60 -53.64
N PRO A 172 4.77 -19.38 -53.07
CA PRO A 172 4.55 -19.16 -51.63
C PRO A 172 3.18 -19.65 -51.12
N SER A 173 2.18 -19.74 -52.00
CA SER A 173 0.81 -20.14 -51.65
C SER A 173 0.69 -21.58 -51.14
N ARG A 174 1.58 -22.50 -51.56
CA ARG A 174 1.55 -23.90 -51.09
C ARG A 174 2.03 -24.00 -49.64
N LEU A 175 3.07 -23.24 -49.28
CA LEU A 175 3.63 -23.19 -47.94
C LEU A 175 2.63 -22.59 -46.94
N VAL A 176 2.01 -21.47 -47.29
CA VAL A 176 0.99 -20.81 -46.46
C VAL A 176 -0.24 -21.71 -46.26
N ARG A 177 -0.70 -22.42 -47.30
CA ARG A 177 -1.80 -23.42 -47.18
C ARG A 177 -1.43 -24.62 -46.32
N GLN A 178 -0.18 -25.07 -46.37
CA GLN A 178 0.30 -26.16 -45.52
C GLN A 178 0.37 -25.71 -44.05
N ALA A 179 0.89 -24.51 -43.80
CA ALA A 179 0.95 -23.92 -42.47
C ALA A 179 -0.44 -23.69 -41.87
N TYR A 180 -1.40 -23.20 -42.67
CA TYR A 180 -2.80 -23.06 -42.27
C TYR A 180 -3.44 -24.39 -41.85
N ARG A 181 -3.28 -25.45 -42.66
CA ARG A 181 -3.78 -26.79 -42.31
C ARG A 181 -3.13 -27.30 -41.02
N ARG A 182 -1.82 -27.09 -40.85
CA ARG A 182 -1.10 -27.45 -39.62
C ARG A 182 -1.62 -26.67 -38.41
N ALA A 183 -1.85 -25.36 -38.55
CA ALA A 183 -2.33 -24.49 -37.48
C ALA A 183 -3.76 -24.87 -37.05
N LEU A 184 -4.65 -25.14 -38.01
CA LEU A 184 -6.01 -25.63 -37.73
C LEU A 184 -5.99 -26.97 -37.00
N LEU A 185 -5.17 -27.95 -37.43
CA LEU A 185 -5.08 -29.26 -36.77
C LEU A 185 -4.48 -29.20 -35.36
N ARG A 186 -3.62 -28.19 -35.08
CA ARG A 186 -3.04 -27.96 -33.76
C ARG A 186 -4.01 -27.25 -32.81
N ASN A 187 -4.84 -26.35 -33.34
CA ASN A 187 -5.73 -25.50 -32.56
C ASN A 187 -7.23 -25.84 -32.74
N HIS A 188 -7.55 -27.00 -33.31
CA HIS A 188 -8.94 -27.41 -33.53
C HIS A 188 -9.67 -27.57 -32.18
N PRO A 189 -10.89 -27.04 -32.02
CA PRO A 189 -11.62 -27.07 -30.74
C PRO A 189 -11.93 -28.49 -30.25
N ASP A 190 -12.03 -29.46 -31.16
CA ASP A 190 -12.26 -30.88 -30.85
C ASP A 190 -11.08 -31.56 -30.13
N LYS A 191 -9.88 -30.95 -30.16
CA LYS A 191 -8.72 -31.40 -29.38
C LYS A 191 -8.63 -30.76 -27.98
N ALA A 192 -9.31 -29.64 -27.77
CA ALA A 192 -9.38 -28.95 -26.48
C ALA A 192 -10.38 -29.61 -25.52
N GLY A 193 -11.30 -30.44 -26.03
CA GLY A 193 -12.34 -31.13 -25.27
C GLY A 193 -11.91 -32.38 -24.49
N ALA A 194 -10.70 -32.90 -24.68
CA ALA A 194 -10.28 -34.15 -24.03
C ALA A 194 -9.74 -34.00 -22.60
N VAL A 195 -9.73 -32.79 -22.02
CA VAL A 195 -9.27 -32.55 -20.63
C VAL A 195 -10.33 -31.95 -19.70
N SER A 196 -11.58 -31.77 -20.16
CA SER A 196 -12.61 -31.16 -19.32
C SER A 196 -14.01 -31.70 -19.65
N SER A 197 -14.33 -32.92 -19.19
CA SER A 197 -15.70 -33.32 -18.78
C SER A 197 -15.80 -34.83 -18.50
N SER A 198 -15.60 -35.23 -17.26
CA SER A 198 -16.39 -36.32 -16.68
C SER A 198 -17.25 -35.73 -15.57
N SER A 199 -18.54 -35.62 -15.86
CA SER A 199 -19.57 -34.98 -15.07
C SER A 199 -19.98 -35.78 -13.82
N SER A 200 -20.45 -34.99 -12.85
CA SER A 200 -21.21 -35.24 -11.63
C SER A 200 -22.05 -36.53 -11.47
N SER A 201 -21.92 -37.11 -10.27
CA SER A 201 -22.94 -37.59 -9.32
C SER A 201 -23.90 -38.74 -9.69
N SER A 202 -23.74 -39.90 -9.04
CA SER A 202 -24.60 -40.36 -7.92
C SER A 202 -24.10 -41.70 -7.33
N SER A 203 -24.06 -41.80 -6.00
CA SER A 203 -23.87 -43.04 -5.21
C SER A 203 -25.18 -43.85 -5.16
N PRO A 204 -25.29 -45.02 -4.47
CA PRO A 204 -24.25 -45.85 -3.83
C PRO A 204 -24.36 -47.35 -4.21
N SER A 205 -23.33 -48.16 -3.89
CA SER A 205 -23.47 -49.47 -3.24
C SER A 205 -22.11 -50.10 -2.96
N SER A 206 -21.94 -50.49 -1.70
CA SER A 206 -20.77 -51.14 -1.11
C SER A 206 -20.69 -52.62 -1.49
N SER A 207 -19.49 -53.14 -1.75
CA SER A 207 -18.86 -54.23 -0.96
C SER A 207 -17.67 -54.90 -1.68
N ALA A 208 -16.66 -55.22 -0.86
CA ALA A 208 -15.65 -56.28 -0.99
C ALA A 208 -14.36 -56.07 -1.82
N SER A 209 -13.28 -55.82 -1.07
CA SER A 209 -11.88 -56.25 -1.31
C SER A 209 -11.75 -57.80 -1.29
N PRO A 210 -10.54 -58.44 -1.36
CA PRO A 210 -9.16 -58.01 -1.67
C PRO A 210 -8.57 -58.86 -2.86
N SER A 211 -7.34 -58.76 -3.38
CA SER A 211 -6.03 -59.04 -2.77
C SER A 211 -4.91 -58.92 -3.84
N SER A 212 -3.71 -58.51 -3.41
CA SER A 212 -2.39 -58.56 -4.09
C SER A 212 -1.95 -60.02 -4.43
N PRO A 213 -0.82 -60.33 -5.15
CA PRO A 213 0.42 -59.55 -5.36
C PRO A 213 1.10 -59.65 -6.78
N SER A 214 2.24 -58.95 -6.92
CA SER A 214 3.22 -58.88 -8.04
C SER A 214 3.89 -60.24 -8.41
N PRO A 215 4.92 -60.38 -9.32
CA PRO A 215 5.74 -59.40 -10.09
C PRO A 215 6.19 -59.81 -11.54
N ALA A 216 7.01 -58.93 -12.18
CA ALA A 216 8.00 -59.16 -13.27
C ALA A 216 7.47 -59.56 -14.68
N VAL A 217 7.99 -59.16 -15.86
CA VAL A 217 9.31 -58.70 -16.33
C VAL A 217 9.16 -58.02 -17.73
N GLN A 218 9.90 -56.93 -17.94
CA GLN A 218 10.67 -56.49 -19.13
C GLN A 218 10.21 -56.78 -20.59
N ALA A 219 10.04 -55.72 -21.40
CA ALA A 219 10.72 -55.49 -22.71
C ALA A 219 10.19 -54.20 -23.40
N LEU A 220 10.97 -53.12 -23.50
CA LEU A 220 11.75 -52.65 -24.67
C LEU A 220 11.00 -51.73 -25.70
N HIS A 221 11.42 -50.46 -25.72
CA HIS A 221 11.60 -49.51 -26.85
C HIS A 221 10.44 -48.72 -27.54
N ARG A 222 10.44 -47.40 -27.26
CA ARG A 222 10.50 -46.21 -28.19
C ARG A 222 9.21 -45.72 -28.92
N PRO A 223 8.98 -44.41 -29.23
CA PRO A 223 9.63 -43.14 -28.83
C PRO A 223 8.71 -42.07 -28.18
N SER A 224 9.35 -41.18 -27.42
CA SER A 224 9.14 -39.72 -27.32
C SER A 224 7.71 -39.15 -27.47
N GLN A 225 6.98 -39.03 -26.35
CA GLN A 225 5.84 -38.11 -26.25
C GLN A 225 6.35 -36.70 -25.95
N GLN A 226 6.21 -35.78 -26.91
CA GLN A 226 6.32 -34.35 -26.68
C GLN A 226 5.10 -33.83 -25.88
N PRO A 227 5.29 -32.84 -24.99
CA PRO A 227 4.21 -32.30 -24.16
C PRO A 227 3.12 -31.63 -25.01
N LYS A 228 1.87 -32.07 -24.84
CA LYS A 228 0.66 -31.55 -25.49
C LYS A 228 0.32 -30.18 -24.92
N GLN A 229 0.60 -29.12 -25.67
CA GLN A 229 0.27 -27.73 -25.33
C GLN A 229 -1.22 -27.41 -25.63
N PRO A 230 -1.87 -26.55 -24.83
CA PRO A 230 -3.24 -26.07 -25.11
C PRO A 230 -3.32 -25.27 -26.43
N PRO A 231 -4.51 -25.14 -27.06
CA PRO A 231 -4.65 -24.37 -28.28
C PRO A 231 -4.31 -22.90 -28.01
N LEU A 232 -3.32 -22.38 -28.74
CA LEU A 232 -2.78 -21.03 -28.54
C LEU A 232 -3.55 -19.96 -29.33
N TYR A 233 -4.28 -20.35 -30.38
CA TYR A 233 -4.98 -19.42 -31.29
C TYR A 233 -6.39 -19.91 -31.67
N THR A 234 -7.33 -18.99 -31.88
CA THR A 234 -8.69 -19.33 -32.33
C THR A 234 -8.73 -19.63 -33.83
N VAL A 235 -9.75 -20.39 -34.27
CA VAL A 235 -9.96 -20.69 -35.71
C VAL A 235 -10.11 -19.41 -36.53
N ASP A 236 -10.79 -18.40 -35.98
CA ASP A 236 -10.97 -17.10 -36.64
C ASP A 236 -9.65 -16.34 -36.80
N GLN A 237 -8.77 -16.35 -35.80
CA GLN A 237 -7.42 -15.76 -35.88
C GLN A 237 -6.56 -16.45 -36.94
N ILE A 238 -6.63 -17.79 -37.01
CA ILE A 238 -5.90 -18.58 -38.01
C ILE A 238 -6.43 -18.31 -39.42
N GLY A 239 -7.75 -18.15 -39.57
CA GLY A 239 -8.39 -17.77 -40.83
C GLY A 239 -7.98 -16.38 -41.31
N GLN A 240 -7.95 -15.40 -40.41
CA GLN A 240 -7.52 -14.03 -40.71
C GLN A 240 -6.04 -13.99 -41.13
N ALA A 241 -5.15 -14.68 -40.39
CA ALA A 241 -3.74 -14.77 -40.73
C ALA A 241 -3.50 -15.38 -42.12
N PHE A 242 -4.24 -16.44 -42.46
CA PHE A 242 -4.18 -17.04 -43.80
C PHE A 242 -4.68 -16.09 -44.88
N ALA A 243 -5.79 -15.39 -44.66
CA ALA A 243 -6.36 -14.47 -45.64
C ALA A 243 -5.44 -13.28 -45.98
N VAL A 244 -4.63 -12.82 -45.01
CA VAL A 244 -3.63 -11.78 -45.21
C VAL A 244 -2.37 -12.34 -45.88
N LEU A 245 -1.80 -13.43 -45.35
CA LEU A 245 -0.52 -13.99 -45.82
C LEU A 245 -0.62 -14.75 -47.15
N ALA A 246 -1.80 -15.24 -47.54
CA ALA A 246 -1.98 -15.98 -48.80
C ALA A 246 -2.00 -15.09 -50.04
N SER A 247 -2.28 -13.79 -49.90
CA SER A 247 -2.29 -12.83 -51.01
C SER A 247 -1.06 -11.92 -50.96
N PRO A 248 -0.24 -11.85 -52.03
CA PRO A 248 0.98 -11.03 -52.03
C PRO A 248 0.75 -9.55 -51.71
N SER A 249 -0.33 -8.96 -52.23
CA SER A 249 -0.64 -7.54 -52.01
C SER A 249 -0.99 -7.25 -50.54
N ARG A 250 -1.91 -8.01 -49.92
CA ARG A 250 -2.29 -7.78 -48.51
C ARG A 250 -1.15 -8.10 -47.55
N ARG A 251 -0.28 -9.06 -47.91
CA ARG A 251 0.95 -9.34 -47.17
C ARG A 251 1.88 -8.12 -47.17
N ALA A 252 2.14 -7.54 -48.35
CA ALA A 252 3.00 -6.36 -48.47
C ALA A 252 2.44 -5.16 -47.69
N ASP A 253 1.13 -4.93 -47.75
CA ASP A 253 0.46 -3.87 -46.97
C ASP A 253 0.61 -4.11 -45.45
N TYR A 254 0.47 -5.37 -45.02
CA TYR A 254 0.66 -5.77 -43.63
C TYR A 254 2.12 -5.62 -43.18
N ASP A 255 3.10 -6.01 -43.99
CA ASP A 255 4.53 -5.87 -43.68
C ASP A 255 4.92 -4.39 -43.58
N ALA A 256 4.41 -3.55 -44.48
CA ALA A 256 4.58 -2.10 -44.40
C ALA A 256 3.95 -1.51 -43.12
N SER A 257 2.81 -2.04 -42.67
CA SER A 257 2.18 -1.62 -41.41
C SER A 257 3.00 -2.02 -40.18
N LEU A 258 3.62 -3.21 -40.18
CA LEU A 258 4.49 -3.67 -39.11
C LEU A 258 5.75 -2.81 -38.98
N LEU A 259 6.37 -2.43 -40.10
CA LEU A 259 7.54 -1.55 -40.10
C LEU A 259 7.22 -0.15 -39.55
N ARG A 260 6.02 0.38 -39.82
CA ARG A 260 5.57 1.67 -39.27
C ARG A 260 5.30 1.60 -37.77
N LEU A 261 4.70 0.52 -37.29
CA LEU A 261 4.45 0.30 -35.87
C LEU A 261 5.76 0.20 -35.06
N VAL A 262 6.79 -0.47 -35.61
CA VAL A 262 8.12 -0.55 -34.97
C VAL A 262 8.82 0.81 -34.96
N ALA A 263 8.67 1.63 -36.01
CA ALA A 263 9.23 2.97 -36.05
C ALA A 263 8.57 3.94 -35.05
N ASP A 264 7.25 3.87 -34.85
CA ASP A 264 6.51 4.69 -33.88
C ASP A 264 6.81 4.31 -32.42
N ALA A 265 7.00 3.01 -32.14
CA ALA A 265 7.39 2.53 -30.82
C ALA A 265 8.77 3.07 -30.38
N SER A 266 9.68 3.31 -31.34
CA SER A 266 11.01 3.88 -31.09
C SER A 266 11.00 5.40 -30.87
N LEU A 267 9.94 6.11 -31.27
CA LEU A 267 9.81 7.56 -31.12
C LEU A 267 9.01 7.98 -29.86
N SER A 268 8.25 7.06 -29.26
CA SER A 268 7.48 7.29 -28.04
C SER A 268 8.18 6.68 -26.82
N GLY A 269 9.28 7.30 -26.37
CA GLY A 269 9.84 7.03 -25.04
C GLY A 269 8.89 7.51 -23.94
N PRO A 270 8.63 6.72 -22.87
CA PRO A 270 7.62 7.06 -21.88
C PRO A 270 8.14 8.16 -20.93
N THR A 271 7.70 9.40 -21.12
CA THR A 271 7.85 10.48 -20.12
C THR A 271 6.87 10.25 -18.97
N ARG A 272 7.19 9.28 -18.10
CA ARG A 272 6.41 8.90 -16.93
C ARG A 272 6.99 9.55 -15.66
N PHE A 273 6.30 10.58 -15.16
CA PHE A 273 6.29 11.04 -13.76
C PHE A 273 7.62 10.89 -12.97
N GLN A 274 8.52 11.87 -13.07
CA GLN A 274 9.83 11.92 -12.39
C GLN A 274 9.68 11.80 -10.86
N THR A 275 9.85 10.58 -10.35
CA THR A 275 9.98 10.29 -8.92
C THR A 275 11.46 10.05 -8.65
N GLY A 276 12.20 11.09 -8.26
CA GLY A 276 13.53 10.98 -7.63
C GLY A 276 14.68 10.32 -8.40
N VAL A 277 14.48 9.88 -9.65
CA VAL A 277 15.51 9.29 -10.52
C VAL A 277 15.75 10.21 -11.71
N GLU A 278 16.95 10.75 -11.81
CA GLU A 278 17.38 11.59 -12.93
C GLU A 278 18.17 10.74 -13.94
N ASN A 279 17.99 10.97 -15.25
CA ASN A 279 18.75 10.25 -16.28
C ASN A 279 19.85 11.16 -16.83
N ALA A 280 21.03 10.61 -17.05
CA ALA A 280 22.16 11.29 -17.69
C ALA A 280 22.89 10.34 -18.64
N ASP A 281 23.47 10.87 -19.70
CA ASP A 281 24.38 10.13 -20.57
C ASP A 281 25.81 10.23 -20.02
N LEU A 282 26.63 9.18 -20.19
CA LEU A 282 28.01 9.16 -19.68
C LEU A 282 28.88 10.29 -20.25
N ASP A 283 28.66 10.65 -21.52
CA ASP A 283 29.39 11.71 -22.22
C ASP A 283 29.13 13.11 -21.65
N ASP A 284 28.03 13.30 -20.93
CA ASP A 284 27.66 14.57 -20.30
C ASP A 284 28.20 14.70 -18.86
N LEU A 285 28.83 13.65 -18.33
CA LEU A 285 29.34 13.61 -16.96
C LEU A 285 30.83 14.00 -16.91
N PRO A 286 31.21 14.95 -16.04
CA PRO A 286 32.61 15.30 -15.87
C PRO A 286 33.40 14.11 -15.31
N PHE A 287 34.51 13.81 -15.99
CA PHE A 287 35.47 12.78 -15.59
C PHE A 287 36.64 13.43 -14.84
N ASP A 288 36.95 12.90 -13.66
CA ASP A 288 38.06 13.32 -12.81
C ASP A 288 39.28 12.42 -13.10
N GLU A 289 40.22 12.93 -13.91
CA GLU A 289 41.41 12.18 -14.35
C GLU A 289 42.34 11.77 -13.19
N GLU A 290 42.37 12.52 -12.08
CA GLU A 290 43.18 12.19 -10.91
C GLU A 290 42.57 11.04 -10.09
N GLY A 291 41.24 10.92 -10.12
CA GLY A 291 40.48 9.95 -9.33
C GLY A 291 39.94 8.75 -10.12
N GLY A 292 40.02 8.78 -11.45
CA GLY A 292 39.47 7.76 -12.35
C GLY A 292 37.96 7.59 -12.22
N ARG A 293 37.23 8.69 -11.96
CA ARG A 293 35.82 8.65 -11.55
C ARG A 293 34.98 9.69 -12.29
N TRP A 294 33.78 9.29 -12.68
CA TRP A 294 32.74 10.23 -13.10
C TRP A 294 32.01 10.77 -11.88
N TYR A 295 31.62 12.04 -11.92
CA TYR A 295 30.85 12.64 -10.82
C TYR A 295 29.78 13.60 -11.31
N ARG A 296 28.78 13.86 -10.45
CA ARG A 296 27.75 14.86 -10.70
C ARG A 296 27.25 15.51 -9.41
N PRO A 297 27.00 16.84 -9.41
CA PRO A 297 26.37 17.50 -8.27
C PRO A 297 24.92 17.02 -8.08
N CYS A 298 24.53 16.84 -6.82
CA CYS A 298 23.17 16.49 -6.44
C CYS A 298 22.38 17.72 -6.01
N ARG A 299 21.05 17.70 -6.23
CA ARG A 299 20.10 18.75 -5.81
C ARG A 299 20.05 18.97 -4.30
N CYS A 300 20.62 18.06 -3.50
CA CYS A 300 20.77 18.24 -2.04
C CYS A 300 21.90 19.20 -1.66
N GLY A 301 22.74 19.62 -2.62
CA GLY A 301 23.86 20.53 -2.40
C GLY A 301 25.23 19.86 -2.24
N ASN A 302 25.34 18.55 -2.49
CA ASN A 302 26.65 17.90 -2.59
C ASN A 302 27.16 17.97 -4.04
N ASP A 303 28.33 18.59 -4.24
CA ASP A 303 28.94 18.81 -5.55
C ASP A 303 29.45 17.52 -6.23
N LYS A 304 29.74 16.47 -5.45
CA LYS A 304 30.09 15.12 -5.94
C LYS A 304 29.11 14.09 -5.38
N GLY A 305 27.83 14.45 -5.36
CA GLY A 305 26.77 13.63 -4.77
C GLY A 305 26.59 12.28 -5.44
N TYR A 306 26.77 12.21 -6.76
CA TYR A 306 26.86 10.95 -7.50
C TYR A 306 28.29 10.75 -7.95
N SER A 307 28.88 9.59 -7.67
CA SER A 307 30.24 9.24 -8.11
C SER A 307 30.36 7.74 -8.34
N PHE A 308 31.01 7.35 -9.43
CA PHE A 308 31.23 5.95 -9.82
C PHE A 308 32.49 5.85 -10.70
N ASP A 309 33.07 4.65 -10.78
CA ASP A 309 34.28 4.39 -11.57
C ASP A 309 34.04 3.39 -12.70
N GLU A 310 35.11 3.05 -13.42
CA GLU A 310 35.04 2.21 -14.63
C GLU A 310 34.66 0.76 -14.28
N ALA A 311 34.97 0.30 -13.07
CA ALA A 311 34.58 -1.03 -12.62
C ALA A 311 33.05 -1.12 -12.44
N ASP A 312 32.44 -0.06 -11.88
CA ASP A 312 30.98 0.03 -11.73
C ASP A 312 30.27 -0.02 -13.10
N LEU A 313 30.85 0.61 -14.14
CA LEU A 313 30.33 0.57 -15.52
C LEU A 313 30.53 -0.81 -16.16
N ALA A 314 31.68 -1.43 -15.96
CA ALA A 314 31.96 -2.77 -16.50
C ALA A 314 30.98 -3.82 -15.97
N ASP A 315 30.63 -3.75 -14.68
CA ASP A 315 29.65 -4.65 -14.05
C ASP A 315 28.23 -4.47 -14.64
N ALA A 316 27.92 -3.29 -15.19
CA ALA A 316 26.64 -2.95 -15.80
C ALA A 316 26.66 -2.96 -17.35
N ALA A 317 27.74 -3.45 -17.97
CA ALA A 317 27.96 -3.37 -19.41
C ALA A 317 26.88 -4.09 -20.23
N ASP A 318 26.43 -5.26 -19.77
CA ASP A 318 25.37 -6.05 -20.42
C ASP A 318 24.02 -5.29 -20.50
N GLU A 319 23.77 -4.38 -19.55
CA GLU A 319 22.54 -3.58 -19.49
C GLU A 319 22.68 -2.22 -20.18
N GLY A 320 23.91 -1.72 -20.39
CA GLY A 320 24.21 -0.38 -20.93
C GLY A 320 23.72 0.76 -20.02
N LEU A 321 23.51 0.46 -18.74
CA LEU A 321 22.76 1.28 -17.79
C LEU A 321 23.28 1.10 -16.37
N LEU A 322 23.85 2.15 -15.79
CA LEU A 322 24.30 2.15 -14.39
C LEU A 322 23.36 2.99 -13.51
N ILE A 323 22.94 2.46 -12.37
CA ILE A 323 22.10 3.19 -11.40
C ILE A 323 22.92 3.53 -10.16
N VAL A 324 23.14 4.83 -9.93
CA VAL A 324 24.00 5.35 -8.85
C VAL A 324 23.16 6.14 -7.85
N GLY A 325 23.26 5.79 -6.57
CA GLY A 325 22.63 6.54 -5.48
C GLY A 325 23.45 7.77 -5.08
N CYS A 326 22.79 8.82 -4.59
CA CYS A 326 23.48 9.96 -4.00
C CYS A 326 24.11 9.57 -2.65
N LEU A 327 25.32 10.03 -2.38
CA LEU A 327 26.04 9.76 -1.12
C LEU A 327 25.38 10.43 0.10
N ASP A 328 24.68 11.56 -0.09
CA ASP A 328 24.14 12.40 1.01
C ASP A 328 22.60 12.46 1.07
N CYS A 329 21.88 11.79 0.16
CA CYS A 329 20.42 11.76 0.18
C CYS A 329 19.86 10.52 -0.53
N SER A 330 18.53 10.41 -0.58
CA SER A 330 17.84 9.25 -1.18
C SER A 330 17.53 9.41 -2.68
N LEU A 331 18.24 10.30 -3.40
CA LEU A 331 18.07 10.49 -4.84
C LEU A 331 18.95 9.51 -5.62
N TRP A 332 18.53 9.21 -6.85
CA TRP A 332 19.19 8.23 -7.72
C TRP A 332 19.45 8.85 -9.10
N LEU A 333 20.54 8.44 -9.73
CA LEU A 333 20.95 8.82 -11.08
C LEU A 333 21.05 7.56 -11.94
N ARG A 334 20.39 7.55 -13.09
CA ARG A 334 20.50 6.49 -14.10
C ARG A 334 21.39 6.98 -15.22
N VAL A 335 22.56 6.37 -15.35
CA VAL A 335 23.58 6.71 -16.34
C VAL A 335 23.47 5.73 -17.51
N HIS A 336 23.25 6.25 -18.71
CA HIS A 336 23.22 5.47 -19.93
C HIS A 336 24.61 5.50 -20.59
N PHE A 337 25.09 4.34 -21.04
CA PHE A 337 26.37 4.21 -21.74
C PHE A 337 26.33 3.04 -22.73
N ALA A 338 27.17 3.10 -23.75
CA ALA A 338 27.38 2.00 -24.68
C ALA A 338 28.81 1.47 -24.47
N ALA A 339 28.94 0.26 -23.93
CA ALA A 339 30.21 -0.43 -23.91
C ALA A 339 30.57 -0.81 -25.35
N VAL A 340 31.71 -0.31 -25.82
CA VAL A 340 32.30 -0.74 -27.10
C VAL A 340 33.27 -1.86 -26.75
N ASP A 341 32.96 -3.09 -27.13
CA ASP A 341 33.92 -4.19 -27.03
C ASP A 341 35.09 -3.86 -27.97
N ASP A 342 36.30 -3.71 -27.41
CA ASP A 342 37.55 -3.50 -28.15
C ASP A 342 37.99 -4.76 -28.93
N GLU A 343 37.07 -5.46 -29.60
CA GLU A 343 37.38 -6.59 -30.48
C GLU A 343 37.44 -6.18 -31.97
N ASP A 344 37.10 -4.93 -32.31
CA ASP A 344 37.09 -4.42 -33.70
C ASP A 344 38.03 -3.23 -33.97
N GLU A 345 39.17 -3.13 -33.27
CA GLU A 345 40.25 -2.18 -33.64
C GLU A 345 41.55 -2.88 -34.10
N THR A 346 41.43 -3.88 -34.99
CA THR A 346 42.59 -4.44 -35.71
C THR A 346 42.62 -4.20 -37.23
N HIS A 347 41.67 -3.48 -37.82
CA HIS A 347 41.74 -3.16 -39.26
C HIS A 347 41.35 -1.72 -39.63
N ARG A 348 42.19 -0.74 -39.26
CA ARG A 348 42.64 0.35 -40.17
C ARG A 348 43.75 1.20 -39.57
N ARG A 349 45.00 0.75 -39.75
CA ARG A 349 46.12 1.70 -39.92
C ARG A 349 46.11 2.20 -41.37
N PRO A 350 46.06 3.51 -41.64
CA PRO A 350 46.82 4.09 -42.72
C PRO A 350 48.11 4.68 -42.14
N HIS A 351 49.19 3.99 -42.45
CA HIS A 351 50.51 4.49 -42.85
C HIS A 351 50.91 5.93 -42.43
N LEU A 352 51.98 5.98 -41.64
CA LEU A 352 52.90 7.11 -41.51
C LEU A 352 53.32 7.67 -42.87
N THR A 353 53.28 8.99 -43.06
CA THR A 353 54.24 9.64 -43.97
C THR A 353 54.94 10.76 -43.24
N ALA A 354 56.25 10.59 -43.10
CA ALA A 354 57.21 11.58 -42.67
C ALA A 354 57.45 12.66 -43.75
N SER A 355 58.07 13.76 -43.30
CA SER A 355 58.68 14.87 -44.09
C SER A 355 57.66 15.86 -44.68
N LYS A 356 57.85 17.18 -44.66
CA LYS A 356 59.10 17.97 -44.72
C LYS A 356 58.78 19.45 -44.47
N LYS A 357 59.70 20.12 -43.74
CA LYS A 357 59.92 21.58 -43.60
C LYS A 357 58.96 22.41 -42.75
#